data_AF-A0A656G6B4-F1
#
_entry.id   AF-A0A656G6B4-F1
#
_cell.length_a   1.000
_cell.length_b   1.000
_cell.length_c   1.000
_cell.angle_alpha   90.00
_cell.angle_beta   90.00
_cell.angle_gamma   90.00
#
_symmetry.space_group_name_H-M   'P 1'
#
loop_
_entity.id
_entity.type
_entity.pdbx_description
1 polymer ?
#
loop_
_entity_poly.entity_id
_entity_poly.type
_entity_poly.pdbx_seq_one_letter_code
_entity_poly.pdbx_strand_id
1 'polypeptide(L)'
;MKTDQYANLSRLLGCYFHQDWTEEFSDSNHVLEEIVKCEPLSCLRDSVKEIEHLLSQPMTETDYSEIMTTTLGCYFEPSSKHTHYSDWLSKMAIYFTSQQ
;
A
#
# COMPACT_ATOMS: atom_id res chain seq x y z
N MET A 1 17.33 0.12 -15.09
CA MET A 1 16.86 0.45 -13.73
C MET A 1 15.37 0.14 -13.73
N LYS A 2 14.90 -0.89 -13.01
CA LYS A 2 13.46 -1.24 -12.95
C LYS A 2 12.75 -0.29 -11.97
N THR A 3 12.83 1.01 -12.21
CA THR A 3 12.36 2.02 -11.26
C THR A 3 10.85 2.24 -11.31
N ASP A 4 10.16 1.63 -12.28
CA ASP A 4 8.77 1.97 -12.60
C ASP A 4 7.74 0.89 -12.19
N GLN A 5 8.16 -0.28 -11.68
CA GLN A 5 7.24 -1.41 -11.46
C GLN A 5 6.20 -1.15 -10.35
N TYR A 6 6.55 -0.30 -9.38
CA TYR A 6 5.71 0.01 -8.22
C TYR A 6 5.67 1.52 -7.94
N ALA A 7 5.78 2.35 -8.98
CA ALA A 7 5.96 3.79 -8.81
C ALA A 7 4.75 4.46 -8.14
N ASN A 8 3.53 4.06 -8.49
CA ASN A 8 2.33 4.64 -7.91
C ASN A 8 2.13 4.14 -6.48
N LEU A 9 2.26 2.83 -6.26
CA LEU A 9 2.14 2.22 -4.95
C LEU A 9 3.21 2.74 -3.97
N SER A 10 4.45 2.90 -4.42
CA SER A 10 5.54 3.50 -3.63
C SER A 10 5.23 4.95 -3.26
N ARG A 11 4.70 5.75 -4.20
CA ARG A 11 4.24 7.11 -3.89
C ARG A 11 3.13 7.09 -2.84
N LEU A 12 2.08 6.30 -3.03
CA LEU A 12 0.94 6.25 -2.10
C LEU A 12 1.39 5.80 -0.71
N LEU A 13 2.08 4.67 -0.61
CA LEU A 13 2.46 4.14 0.69
C LEU A 13 3.57 4.96 1.35
N GLY A 14 4.53 5.46 0.58
CA GLY A 14 5.61 6.31 1.10
C GLY A 14 5.15 7.68 1.56
N CYS A 15 4.12 8.27 0.93
CA CYS A 15 3.59 9.58 1.34
C CYS A 15 2.60 9.50 2.49
N TYR A 16 1.85 8.41 2.63
CA TYR A 16 0.73 8.32 3.57
C TYR A 16 0.96 7.35 4.72
N PHE A 17 1.80 6.33 4.52
CA PHE A 17 2.25 5.38 5.56
C PHE A 17 3.74 5.55 5.85
N HIS A 18 4.23 6.80 5.86
CA HIS A 18 5.59 7.15 6.30
C HIS A 18 5.78 6.86 7.81
N GLN A 19 7.01 6.96 8.32
CA GLN A 19 7.37 6.58 9.68
C GLN A 19 6.47 7.16 10.79
N ASP A 20 6.01 8.40 10.62
CA ASP A 20 5.25 9.14 11.64
C ASP A 20 3.73 9.19 11.34
N TRP A 21 3.23 8.34 10.42
CA TRP A 21 1.83 8.38 9.97
C TRP A 21 0.81 8.29 11.13
N THR A 22 1.15 7.62 12.23
CA THR A 22 0.29 7.51 13.42
C THR A 22 0.10 8.81 14.19
N GLU A 23 0.92 9.83 13.93
CA GLU A 23 0.74 11.18 14.48
C GLU A 23 -0.31 11.98 13.69
N GLU A 24 -0.52 11.63 12.42
CA GLU A 24 -1.42 12.32 11.49
C GLU A 24 -2.78 11.61 11.35
N PHE A 25 -2.78 10.27 11.44
CA PHE A 25 -3.95 9.45 11.21
C PHE A 25 -4.25 8.54 12.40
N SER A 26 -5.54 8.35 12.68
CA SER A 26 -6.03 7.52 13.79
C SER A 26 -5.81 6.03 13.58
N ASP A 27 -5.91 5.56 12.34
CA ASP A 27 -5.72 4.17 11.93
C ASP A 27 -5.50 4.05 10.42
N SER A 28 -5.20 2.83 9.95
CA SER A 28 -4.94 2.56 8.55
C SER A 28 -6.13 2.83 7.62
N ASN A 29 -7.37 2.75 8.10
CA ASN A 29 -8.53 3.03 7.26
C ASN A 29 -8.65 4.52 6.99
N HIS A 30 -8.40 5.38 8.00
CA HIS A 30 -8.36 6.83 7.80
C HIS A 30 -7.30 7.23 6.76
N VAL A 31 -6.14 6.56 6.76
CA VAL A 31 -5.12 6.77 5.72
C VAL A 31 -5.65 6.41 4.32
N LEU A 32 -6.33 5.26 4.17
CA LEU A 32 -6.91 4.84 2.88
C LEU A 32 -8.01 5.81 2.39
N GLU A 33 -8.84 6.30 3.29
CA GLU A 33 -9.87 7.32 2.98
C GLU A 33 -9.23 8.60 2.47
N GLU A 34 -8.13 9.06 3.09
CA GLU A 34 -7.44 10.27 2.66
C GLU A 34 -6.73 10.10 1.31
N ILE A 35 -6.14 8.93 1.05
CA ILE A 35 -5.58 8.58 -0.27
C ILE A 35 -6.67 8.71 -1.35
N VAL A 36 -7.83 8.08 -1.15
CA VAL A 36 -8.93 8.10 -2.13
C VAL A 36 -9.45 9.52 -2.36
N LYS A 37 -9.49 10.34 -1.30
CA LYS A 37 -9.96 11.72 -1.37
C LYS A 37 -9.00 12.65 -2.11
N CYS A 38 -7.70 12.42 -2.00
CA CYS A 38 -6.68 13.37 -2.46
C CYS A 38 -5.95 12.96 -3.74
N GLU A 39 -5.89 11.67 -4.06
CA GLU A 39 -5.13 11.19 -5.21
C GLU A 39 -6.00 11.00 -6.45
N PRO A 40 -5.46 11.22 -7.67
CA PRO A 40 -6.22 11.01 -8.90
C PRO A 40 -6.67 9.56 -9.07
N LEU A 41 -7.86 9.33 -9.63
CA LEU A 41 -8.38 7.98 -9.94
C LEU A 41 -7.43 7.14 -10.80
N SER A 42 -6.64 7.77 -11.68
CA SER A 42 -5.63 7.07 -12.47
C SER A 42 -4.51 6.50 -11.59
N CYS A 43 -4.09 7.24 -10.56
CA CYS A 43 -3.09 6.76 -9.61
C CYS A 43 -3.61 5.56 -8.83
N LEU A 44 -4.85 5.63 -8.31
CA LEU A 44 -5.49 4.51 -7.62
C LEU A 44 -5.57 3.27 -8.53
N ARG A 45 -5.98 3.44 -9.79
CA ARG A 45 -6.09 2.35 -10.77
C ARG A 45 -4.76 1.69 -11.06
N ASP A 46 -3.70 2.48 -11.24
CA ASP A 46 -2.38 1.93 -11.53
C ASP A 46 -1.77 1.27 -10.30
N SER A 47 -1.99 1.82 -9.10
CA SER A 47 -1.65 1.15 -7.83
C SER A 47 -2.37 -0.19 -7.65
N VAL A 48 -3.64 -0.34 -8.07
CA VAL A 48 -4.32 -1.65 -8.05
C VAL A 48 -3.55 -2.68 -8.87
N LYS A 49 -3.13 -2.35 -10.10
CA LYS A 49 -2.36 -3.27 -10.95
C LYS A 49 -1.01 -3.63 -10.32
N GLU A 50 -0.37 -2.66 -9.69
CA GLU A 50 0.91 -2.85 -8.99
C GLU A 50 0.74 -3.78 -7.78
N ILE A 51 -0.35 -3.62 -7.01
CA ILE A 51 -0.70 -4.52 -5.90
C ILE A 51 -0.99 -5.94 -6.40
N GLU A 52 -1.80 -6.09 -7.45
CA GLU A 52 -2.11 -7.39 -8.05
C GLU A 52 -0.84 -8.09 -8.54
N HIS A 53 0.08 -7.34 -9.16
CA HIS A 53 1.37 -7.88 -9.56
C HIS A 53 2.18 -8.34 -8.35
N LEU A 54 2.25 -7.56 -7.28
CA LEU A 54 2.95 -7.92 -6.05
C LEU A 54 2.36 -9.19 -5.42
N LEU A 55 1.03 -9.28 -5.30
CA LEU A 55 0.31 -10.43 -4.75
C LEU A 55 0.45 -11.70 -5.59
N SER A 56 0.75 -11.57 -6.89
CA SER A 56 1.00 -12.73 -7.77
C SER A 56 2.36 -13.39 -7.57
N GLN A 57 3.28 -12.75 -6.84
CA GLN A 57 4.61 -13.28 -6.58
C GLN A 57 4.59 -14.26 -5.40
N PRO A 58 5.39 -15.34 -5.43
CA PRO A 58 5.51 -16.27 -4.31
C PRO A 58 6.36 -15.65 -3.20
N MET A 59 5.74 -14.82 -2.35
CA MET A 59 6.40 -14.08 -1.29
C MET A 59 6.05 -14.61 0.10
N THR A 60 7.03 -14.63 0.99
CA THR A 60 6.85 -14.81 2.43
C THR A 60 6.52 -13.48 3.12
N GLU A 61 6.04 -13.51 4.36
CA GLU A 61 5.81 -12.29 5.14
C GLU A 61 7.10 -11.48 5.37
N THR A 62 8.25 -12.14 5.43
CA THR A 62 9.56 -11.47 5.50
C THR A 62 9.88 -10.73 4.20
N ASP A 63 9.64 -11.36 3.04
CA ASP A 63 9.84 -10.70 1.74
C ASP A 63 8.90 -9.49 1.60
N TYR A 64 7.65 -9.61 2.08
CA TYR A 64 6.71 -8.49 2.10
C TYR A 64 7.21 -7.35 3.00
N SER A 65 7.63 -7.64 4.23
CA SER A 65 8.17 -6.63 5.15
C SER A 65 9.36 -5.87 4.54
N GLU A 66 10.27 -6.59 3.87
CA GLU A 66 11.43 -6.00 3.20
C GLU A 66 11.02 -5.08 2.05
N ILE A 67 10.15 -5.53 1.12
CA ILE A 67 9.74 -4.69 -0.03
C ILE A 67 8.93 -3.47 0.42
N MET A 68 8.08 -3.62 1.45
CA MET A 68 7.25 -2.54 1.98
C MET A 68 8.12 -1.38 2.46
N THR A 69 9.15 -1.68 3.24
CA THR A 69 10.03 -0.66 3.78
C THR A 69 11.01 -0.14 2.72
N THR A 70 11.71 -1.03 2.02
CA THR A 70 12.86 -0.66 1.18
C THR A 70 12.47 -0.10 -0.19
N THR A 71 11.34 -0.56 -0.75
CA THR A 71 10.90 -0.19 -2.11
C THR A 71 9.68 0.71 -2.09
N LEU A 72 8.72 0.44 -1.19
CA LEU A 72 7.45 1.17 -1.16
C LEU A 72 7.43 2.32 -0.14
N GLY A 73 8.44 2.42 0.73
CA GLY A 73 8.51 3.44 1.78
C GLY A 73 7.39 3.33 2.84
N CYS A 74 6.75 2.17 2.92
CA CYS A 74 5.64 1.90 3.81
C CYS A 74 6.15 1.42 5.18
N TYR A 75 5.78 2.14 6.24
CA TYR A 75 6.08 1.79 7.64
C TYR A 75 4.86 1.18 8.36
N PHE A 76 3.77 0.90 7.63
CA PHE A 76 2.65 0.15 8.19
C PHE A 76 2.99 -1.34 8.29
N GLU A 77 2.89 -1.88 9.51
CA GLU A 77 3.13 -3.29 9.83
C GLU A 77 1.78 -3.97 10.16
N PRO A 78 1.19 -4.77 9.23
CA PRO A 78 -0.12 -5.38 9.42
C PRO A 78 -0.18 -6.41 10.56
N SER A 79 0.96 -7.02 10.91
CA SER A 79 1.03 -7.97 12.03
C SER A 79 0.61 -7.35 13.37
N SER A 80 0.79 -6.03 13.53
CA SER A 80 0.26 -5.25 14.68
C SER A 80 -1.27 -5.28 14.80
N LYS A 81 -1.97 -5.63 13.72
CA LYS A 81 -3.43 -5.76 13.61
C LYS A 81 -3.88 -7.22 13.41
N HIS A 82 -3.00 -8.19 13.68
CA HIS A 82 -3.26 -9.62 13.49
C HIS A 82 -3.68 -9.99 12.05
N THR A 83 -3.08 -9.34 11.04
CA THR A 83 -3.32 -9.64 9.62
C THR A 83 -1.99 -9.76 8.87
N HIS A 84 -2.02 -10.38 7.68
CA HIS A 84 -0.87 -10.53 6.81
C HIS A 84 -0.78 -9.40 5.78
N TYR A 85 0.42 -9.18 5.22
CA TYR A 85 0.60 -8.19 4.16
C TYR A 85 -0.27 -8.48 2.94
N SER A 86 -0.34 -9.75 2.54
CA SER A 86 -1.15 -10.19 1.40
C SER A 86 -2.64 -9.87 1.59
N ASP A 87 -3.19 -10.13 2.79
CA ASP A 87 -4.57 -9.82 3.13
C ASP A 87 -4.84 -8.31 3.14
N TRP A 88 -3.93 -7.53 3.72
CA TRP A 88 -4.08 -6.08 3.80
C TRP A 88 -4.00 -5.42 2.42
N LEU A 89 -3.01 -5.80 1.61
CA LEU A 89 -2.87 -5.35 0.22
C LEU A 89 -4.10 -5.71 -0.63
N SER A 90 -4.59 -6.94 -0.49
CA SER A 90 -5.79 -7.40 -1.20
C SER A 90 -7.01 -6.54 -0.84
N LYS A 91 -7.22 -6.25 0.45
CA LYS A 91 -8.29 -5.35 0.90
C LYS A 91 -8.14 -3.93 0.36
N MET A 92 -6.92 -3.40 0.33
CA MET A 92 -6.61 -2.09 -0.25
C MET A 92 -6.94 -2.05 -1.75
N ALA A 93 -6.56 -3.08 -2.51
CA ALA A 93 -6.88 -3.17 -3.94
C ALA A 93 -8.39 -3.24 -4.20
N ILE A 94 -9.13 -4.02 -3.40
CA ILE A 94 -10.60 -4.08 -3.46
C ILE A 94 -11.19 -2.70 -3.17
N TYR A 95 -10.70 -2.02 -2.13
CA TYR A 95 -11.19 -0.70 -1.75
C TYR A 95 -10.95 0.33 -2.87
N PHE A 96 -9.73 0.44 -3.40
CA PHE A 96 -9.43 1.36 -4.50
C PHE A 96 -10.20 1.04 -5.79
N THR A 97 -10.49 -0.23 -6.05
CA THR A 97 -11.34 -0.63 -7.19
C THR A 97 -12.77 -0.14 -7.04
N SER A 98 -13.31 -0.12 -5.82
CA SER A 98 -14.68 0.35 -5.55
C SER A 98 -14.87 1.87 -5.68
N GLN A 99 -13.79 2.64 -5.83
CA GLN A 99 -13.82 4.10 -5.97
C GLN A 99 -13.75 4.57 -7.43
N GLN A 100 -13.64 3.63 -8.37
CA GLN A 100 -13.51 3.88 -9.81
C GLN A 100 -14.83 3.75 -10.53
#